data_AF-X1SZJ4-F1
#
_entry.id   AF-X1SZJ4-F1
#
_cell.length_a   1.000
_cell.length_b   1.000
_cell.length_c   1.000
_cell.angle_alpha   90.00
_cell.angle_beta   90.00
_cell.angle_gamma   90.00
#
_symmetry.space_group_name_H-M   'P 1'
#
loop_
_entity.id
_entity.type
_entity.pdbx_description
1 polymer ?
#
loop_
_entity_poly.entity_id
_entity_poly.type
_entity_poly.pdbx_seq_one_letter_code
_entity_poly.pdbx_strand_id
1 'polypeptide(L)'
;MAPEGLVESRQYYQTGTGILITEMRSPTGTVRLTDVLTLRSGVDLREDMSAGRGELLRLVEVLHGQVRLRIEILPRGGARPEPRAGGLSLRCPDWPDVDLRLFCTTSLDGLQTLHDLAEGQHLQLVLRWGGGGYRHLPDDGDVLLNNTMDVWRHWLQHFDYEGPQAKMVRRSTITLKMLDYFENGAMVAAPTCSLPEVIGGSRNWDYRY
;
A
#
# COMPACT_ATOMS: atom_id res chain seq x y z
N MET A 1 3.04 0.90 -10.52
CA MET A 1 4.29 1.68 -10.67
C MET A 1 5.36 0.70 -11.04
N ALA A 2 6.09 0.95 -12.12
CA ALA A 2 7.19 0.10 -12.54
C ALA A 2 8.18 0.91 -13.39
N PRO A 3 9.48 0.61 -13.35
CA PRO A 3 10.43 1.16 -14.30
C PRO A 3 10.10 0.67 -15.72
N GLU A 4 10.34 1.50 -16.74
CA GLU A 4 10.32 1.03 -18.12
C GLU A 4 11.43 -0.01 -18.34
N GLY A 5 11.11 -1.05 -19.12
CA GLY A 5 12.03 -2.16 -19.34
C GLY A 5 12.30 -3.00 -18.08
N LEU A 6 11.32 -3.15 -17.18
CA LEU A 6 11.43 -4.06 -16.03
C LEU A 6 11.93 -5.45 -16.46
N VAL A 7 13.08 -5.86 -15.92
CA VAL A 7 13.73 -7.16 -16.20
C VAL A 7 13.45 -8.15 -15.07
N GLU A 8 13.49 -7.67 -13.83
CA GLU A 8 13.39 -8.50 -12.64
C GLU A 8 12.74 -7.70 -11.51
N SER A 9 11.97 -8.40 -10.67
CA SER A 9 11.48 -7.86 -9.42
C SER A 9 11.57 -8.88 -8.29
N ARG A 10 11.76 -8.38 -7.07
CA ARG A 10 11.66 -9.17 -5.84
C ARG A 10 10.83 -8.44 -4.81
N GLN A 11 10.12 -9.22 -3.99
CA GLN A 11 9.25 -8.68 -2.94
C GLN A 11 9.58 -9.32 -1.60
N TYR A 12 9.53 -8.51 -0.56
CA TYR A 12 9.67 -8.97 0.82
C TYR A 12 9.00 -7.98 1.76
N TYR A 13 8.57 -8.48 2.92
CA TYR A 13 8.00 -7.63 3.96
C TYR A 13 9.13 -7.02 4.80
N GLN A 14 8.98 -5.75 5.15
CA GLN A 14 9.83 -5.11 6.13
C GLN A 14 9.71 -5.87 7.46
N THR A 15 10.86 -6.17 8.08
CA THR A 15 10.88 -7.08 9.23
C THR A 15 10.06 -6.53 10.38
N GLY A 16 9.15 -7.37 10.88
CA GLY A 16 8.28 -7.08 12.02
C GLY A 16 7.11 -6.16 11.69
N THR A 17 6.75 -5.98 10.41
CA THR A 17 5.63 -5.13 9.99
C THR A 17 4.81 -5.74 8.85
N GLY A 18 3.65 -5.12 8.59
CA GLY A 18 2.82 -5.42 7.41
C GLY A 18 3.23 -4.65 6.14
N ILE A 19 4.38 -3.96 6.15
CA ILE A 19 4.83 -3.10 5.04
C ILE A 19 5.54 -3.95 3.98
N LEU A 20 5.15 -3.78 2.72
CA LEU A 20 5.70 -4.52 1.60
C LEU A 20 6.76 -3.67 0.88
N ILE A 21 7.91 -4.29 0.60
CA ILE A 21 8.97 -3.71 -0.22
C ILE A 21 9.03 -4.51 -1.52
N THR A 22 9.00 -3.79 -2.64
CA THR A 22 9.22 -4.33 -3.99
C THR A 22 10.45 -3.65 -4.57
N GLU A 23 11.51 -4.42 -4.86
CA GLU A 23 12.68 -3.92 -5.59
C GLU A 23 12.57 -4.39 -7.05
N MET A 24 12.77 -3.45 -7.97
CA MET A 24 12.55 -3.62 -9.41
C MET A 24 13.79 -3.15 -10.18
N ARG A 25 14.29 -3.99 -11.07
CA ARG A 25 15.48 -3.72 -11.89
C ARG A 25 15.11 -3.54 -13.36
N SER A 26 15.65 -2.51 -13.99
CA SER A 26 15.66 -2.29 -15.44
C SER A 26 17.12 -2.28 -15.95
N PRO A 27 17.36 -2.21 -17.27
CA PRO A 27 18.71 -2.07 -17.81
C PRO A 27 19.44 -0.79 -17.38
N THR A 28 18.70 0.23 -16.96
CA THR A 28 19.23 1.58 -16.67
C THR A 28 19.31 1.90 -15.18
N GLY A 29 18.68 1.09 -14.32
CA GLY A 29 18.73 1.31 -12.89
C GLY A 29 17.85 0.36 -12.06
N THR A 30 17.84 0.61 -10.75
CA THR A 30 17.05 -0.17 -9.78
C THR A 30 16.22 0.77 -8.92
N VAL A 31 14.97 0.41 -8.69
CA VAL A 31 14.00 1.16 -7.88
C VAL A 31 13.51 0.30 -6.73
N ARG A 32 13.39 0.90 -5.55
CA ARG A 32 12.62 0.37 -4.43
C ARG A 32 11.27 1.05 -4.35
N LEU A 33 10.22 0.25 -4.23
CA LEU A 33 8.88 0.69 -3.90
C LEU A 33 8.49 0.14 -2.52
N THR A 34 8.09 1.03 -1.62
CA THR A 34 7.60 0.67 -0.28
C THR A 34 6.12 0.99 -0.19
N ASP A 35 5.28 -0.04 -0.05
CA ASP A 35 3.83 0.04 0.09
C ASP A 35 3.42 -0.02 1.56
N VAL A 36 2.69 1.00 2.02
CA VAL A 36 2.29 1.17 3.43
C VAL A 36 0.79 1.46 3.51
N LEU A 37 0.02 0.57 4.13
CA LEU A 37 -1.30 0.90 4.66
C LEU A 37 -1.09 1.65 5.98
N THR A 38 -1.34 2.95 5.97
CA THR A 38 -0.88 3.83 7.05
C THR A 38 -1.74 3.70 8.30
N LEU A 39 -1.06 3.71 9.45
CA LEU A 39 -1.68 3.64 10.78
C LEU A 39 -1.57 4.98 11.50
N ARG A 40 -2.50 5.26 12.40
CA ARG A 40 -2.44 6.44 13.28
C ARG A 40 -1.26 6.28 14.23
N SER A 41 -0.46 7.34 14.39
CA SER A 41 0.69 7.31 15.32
C SER A 41 0.22 7.02 16.74
N GLY A 42 0.95 6.16 17.45
CA GLY A 42 0.69 5.79 18.84
C GLY A 42 -0.52 4.88 19.07
N VAL A 43 -1.22 4.42 18.03
CA VAL A 43 -2.33 3.48 18.22
C VAL A 43 -1.82 2.11 18.67
N ASP A 44 -2.57 1.47 19.56
CA ASP A 44 -2.32 0.10 19.98
C ASP A 44 -3.23 -0.86 19.21
N LEU A 45 -2.63 -1.75 18.42
CA LEU A 45 -3.38 -2.75 17.62
C LEU A 45 -4.04 -3.85 18.47
N ARG A 46 -3.89 -3.82 19.81
CA ARG A 46 -4.61 -4.68 20.75
C ARG A 46 -5.98 -4.11 21.15
N GLU A 47 -6.22 -2.83 20.92
CA GLU A 47 -7.49 -2.18 21.24
C GLU A 47 -8.48 -2.34 20.08
N ASP A 48 -9.77 -2.45 20.44
CA ASP A 48 -10.88 -2.55 19.47
C ASP A 48 -11.25 -1.16 18.91
N MET A 49 -10.27 -0.50 18.28
CA MET A 49 -10.41 0.82 17.68
C MET A 49 -9.88 0.87 16.25
N SER A 50 -10.39 1.84 15.48
CA SER A 50 -9.91 2.09 14.13
C SER A 50 -8.47 2.62 14.13
N ALA A 51 -7.53 1.75 13.79
CA ALA A 51 -6.10 2.09 13.70
C ALA A 51 -5.72 2.72 12.36
N GLY A 52 -6.46 2.41 11.29
CA GLY A 52 -6.17 2.87 9.94
C GLY A 52 -6.46 4.35 9.73
N ARG A 53 -5.68 4.97 8.84
CA ARG A 53 -5.93 6.35 8.38
C ARG A 53 -6.76 6.42 7.09
N GLY A 54 -7.04 5.28 6.47
CA GLY A 54 -7.66 5.24 5.14
C GLY A 54 -6.72 5.71 4.03
N GLU A 55 -5.41 5.42 4.16
CA GLU A 55 -4.40 5.86 3.20
C GLU A 55 -3.44 4.72 2.84
N LEU A 56 -3.17 4.56 1.53
CA LEU A 56 -2.11 3.75 0.97
C LEU A 56 -1.01 4.70 0.51
N LEU A 57 0.12 4.66 1.20
CA LEU A 57 1.34 5.35 0.84
C LEU A 57 2.21 4.42 -0.02
N ARG A 58 2.74 4.97 -1.11
CA ARG A 58 3.75 4.36 -1.97
C ARG A 58 4.95 5.28 -2.03
N LEU A 59 6.07 4.84 -1.47
CA LEU A 59 7.35 5.52 -1.56
C LEU A 59 8.20 4.86 -2.62
N VAL A 60 8.73 5.66 -3.53
CA VAL A 60 9.64 5.22 -4.59
C VAL A 60 11.00 5.84 -4.31
N GLU A 61 12.06 5.04 -4.38
CA GLU A 61 13.45 5.47 -4.27
C GLU A 61 14.26 4.84 -5.41
N VAL A 62 15.01 5.64 -6.17
CA VAL A 62 15.98 5.09 -7.13
C VAL A 62 17.26 4.72 -6.40
N LEU A 63 17.48 3.42 -6.25
CA LEU A 63 18.65 2.88 -5.55
C LEU A 63 19.93 2.99 -6.38
N HIS A 64 19.81 2.88 -7.70
CA HIS A 64 20.96 2.96 -8.61
C HIS A 64 20.55 3.42 -10.00
N GLY A 65 21.41 4.22 -10.65
CA GLY A 65 21.31 4.57 -12.06
C GLY A 65 20.24 5.62 -12.37
N GLN A 66 19.64 5.52 -13.55
CA GLN A 66 18.57 6.42 -13.99
C GLN A 66 17.38 5.60 -14.48
N VAL A 67 16.19 5.96 -14.05
CA VAL A 67 15.00 5.18 -14.29
C VAL A 67 13.87 6.08 -14.78
N ARG A 68 13.28 5.67 -15.90
CA ARG A 68 11.98 6.19 -16.32
C ARG A 68 10.88 5.38 -15.65
N LEU A 69 10.26 5.95 -14.62
CA LEU A 69 9.22 5.32 -13.83
C LEU A 69 7.84 5.60 -14.45
N ARG A 70 7.08 4.52 -14.70
CA ARG A 70 5.68 4.60 -15.10
C ARG A 70 4.77 4.50 -13.87
N ILE A 71 3.92 5.49 -13.70
CA ILE A 71 2.80 5.47 -12.75
C ILE A 71 1.52 5.29 -13.55
N GLU A 72 0.76 4.26 -13.23
CA GLU A 72 -0.51 3.95 -13.87
C GLU A 72 -1.56 3.60 -12.81
N ILE A 73 -2.73 4.21 -12.95
CA ILE A 73 -3.88 4.07 -12.07
C ILE A 73 -4.98 3.42 -12.90
N LEU A 74 -5.41 2.22 -12.49
CA LEU A 74 -6.44 1.44 -13.19
C LEU A 74 -7.66 1.22 -12.29
N PRO A 75 -8.60 2.19 -12.23
CA PRO A 75 -9.83 2.04 -11.46
C PRO A 75 -10.69 0.91 -12.05
N ARG A 76 -10.86 -0.19 -11.31
CA ARG A 76 -11.81 -1.26 -11.67
C ARG A 76 -13.23 -0.76 -11.38
N GLY A 77 -14.13 -0.79 -12.37
CA GLY A 77 -15.41 -0.08 -12.32
C GLY A 77 -15.35 1.34 -12.90
N GLY A 78 -14.17 1.80 -13.36
CA GLY A 78 -13.99 3.09 -13.98
C GLY A 78 -13.94 4.26 -13.00
N ALA A 79 -13.13 5.27 -13.32
CA ALA A 79 -13.16 6.56 -12.63
C ALA A 79 -12.73 7.67 -13.59
N ARG A 80 -13.24 8.88 -13.36
CA ARG A 80 -12.84 10.09 -14.06
C ARG A 80 -11.86 10.88 -13.18
N PRO A 81 -10.60 11.09 -13.62
CA PRO A 81 -9.67 11.92 -12.87
C PRO A 81 -10.03 13.40 -12.99
N GLU A 82 -9.97 14.12 -11.90
CA GLU A 82 -10.11 15.57 -11.85
C GLU A 82 -8.89 16.19 -11.17
N PRO A 83 -8.19 17.13 -11.83
CA PRO A 83 -7.04 17.80 -11.23
C PRO A 83 -7.40 18.49 -9.91
N ARG A 84 -6.52 18.36 -8.93
CA ARG A 84 -6.58 19.05 -7.64
C ARG A 84 -5.16 19.48 -7.24
N ALA A 85 -5.07 20.44 -6.31
CA ALA A 85 -3.78 20.83 -5.77
C ALA A 85 -3.04 19.61 -5.19
N GLY A 86 -1.85 19.31 -5.73
CA GLY A 86 -1.02 18.18 -5.32
C GLY A 86 -1.42 16.81 -5.87
N GLY A 87 -2.39 16.70 -6.79
CA GLY A 87 -2.71 15.43 -7.43
C GLY A 87 -4.09 15.36 -8.10
N LEU A 88 -4.82 14.27 -7.87
CA LEU A 88 -6.08 13.95 -8.56
C LEU A 88 -7.18 13.58 -7.57
N SER A 89 -8.40 14.00 -7.87
CA SER A 89 -9.63 13.40 -7.34
C SER A 89 -10.13 12.37 -8.34
N LEU A 90 -10.49 11.17 -7.90
CA LEU A 90 -11.03 10.13 -8.77
C LEU A 90 -12.53 9.99 -8.54
N ARG A 91 -13.35 10.52 -9.45
CA ARG A 91 -14.81 10.36 -9.38
C ARG A 91 -15.21 9.01 -9.96
N CYS A 92 -15.86 8.18 -9.16
CA CYS A 92 -16.35 6.86 -9.55
C CYS A 92 -17.85 6.95 -9.86
N PRO A 93 -18.30 6.97 -11.14
CA PRO A 93 -19.71 7.22 -11.47
C PRO A 93 -20.67 6.18 -10.90
N ASP A 94 -20.25 4.92 -10.88
CA ASP A 94 -21.05 3.81 -10.35
C ASP A 94 -21.04 3.76 -8.81
N TRP A 95 -20.18 4.57 -8.17
CA TRP A 95 -19.96 4.61 -6.72
C TRP A 95 -19.83 6.06 -6.23
N PRO A 96 -20.89 6.87 -6.34
CA PRO A 96 -20.81 8.31 -6.12
C PRO A 96 -20.41 8.71 -4.70
N ASP A 97 -20.65 7.83 -3.71
CA ASP A 97 -20.31 8.07 -2.31
C ASP A 97 -18.83 7.75 -1.97
N VAL A 98 -18.07 7.20 -2.92
CA VAL A 98 -16.65 6.89 -2.73
C VAL A 98 -15.80 8.11 -3.09
N ASP A 99 -15.23 8.75 -2.07
CA ASP A 99 -14.22 9.79 -2.22
C ASP A 99 -12.83 9.16 -2.27
N LEU A 100 -12.21 9.14 -3.47
CA LEU A 100 -10.84 8.72 -3.68
C LEU A 100 -9.98 9.91 -4.07
N ARG A 101 -8.90 10.12 -3.31
CA ARG A 101 -7.94 11.19 -3.59
C ARG A 101 -6.54 10.64 -3.72
N LEU A 102 -5.86 11.09 -4.75
CA LEU A 102 -4.49 10.73 -5.03
C LEU A 102 -3.62 11.96 -4.91
N PHE A 103 -2.59 11.88 -4.08
CA PHE A 103 -1.54 12.89 -3.98
C PHE A 103 -0.24 12.31 -4.54
N CYS A 104 0.57 13.16 -5.16
CA CYS A 104 1.92 12.82 -5.59
C CYS A 104 2.85 14.02 -5.37
N THR A 105 4.09 13.78 -4.91
CA THR A 105 5.08 14.86 -4.77
C THR A 105 5.54 15.42 -6.12
N THR A 106 5.37 14.65 -7.19
CA THR A 106 5.51 15.08 -8.59
C THR A 106 4.14 15.27 -9.25
N SER A 107 4.09 15.98 -10.38
CA SER A 107 2.84 16.18 -11.12
C SER A 107 2.25 14.86 -11.64
N LEU A 108 0.93 14.73 -11.62
CA LEU A 108 0.22 13.62 -12.27
C LEU A 108 -0.53 14.14 -13.50
N ASP A 109 -0.19 13.62 -14.67
CA ASP A 109 -0.83 13.99 -15.95
C ASP A 109 -1.99 13.04 -16.28
N GLY A 110 -2.94 12.95 -15.36
CA GLY A 110 -4.07 12.02 -15.45
C GLY A 110 -3.75 10.62 -14.89
N LEU A 111 -4.39 9.59 -15.44
CA LEU A 111 -4.29 8.22 -14.89
C LEU A 111 -2.97 7.51 -15.23
N GLN A 112 -2.19 8.07 -16.14
CA GLN A 112 -0.88 7.56 -16.55
C GLN A 112 0.10 8.71 -16.62
N THR A 113 1.26 8.55 -16.00
CA THR A 113 2.36 9.52 -16.09
C THR A 113 3.71 8.83 -16.07
N LEU A 114 4.72 9.53 -16.58
CA LEU A 114 6.10 9.08 -16.67
C LEU A 114 6.99 10.09 -15.95
N HIS A 115 7.91 9.58 -15.13
CA HIS A 115 8.90 10.40 -14.44
C HIS A 115 10.29 9.85 -14.69
N ASP A 116 11.19 10.72 -15.15
CA ASP A 116 12.61 10.42 -15.19
C ASP A 116 13.23 10.74 -13.83
N LEU A 117 13.77 9.72 -13.17
CA LEU A 117 14.34 9.82 -11.83
C LEU A 117 15.80 9.33 -11.86
N ALA A 118 16.66 10.07 -11.18
CA ALA A 118 18.07 9.72 -10.98
C ALA A 118 18.30 9.07 -9.61
N GLU A 119 19.43 8.39 -9.47
CA GLU A 119 19.89 7.79 -8.20
C GLU A 119 19.75 8.75 -7.02
N GLY A 120 19.19 8.24 -5.91
CA GLY A 120 18.92 9.01 -4.69
C GLY A 120 17.64 9.86 -4.74
N GLN A 121 17.01 10.03 -5.91
CA GLN A 121 15.72 10.71 -5.99
C GLN A 121 14.59 9.81 -5.50
N HIS A 122 13.59 10.43 -4.89
CA HIS A 122 12.42 9.78 -4.34
C HIS A 122 11.13 10.44 -4.80
N LEU A 123 10.05 9.67 -4.75
CA LEU A 123 8.69 10.12 -5.04
C LEU A 123 7.73 9.48 -4.03
N GLN A 124 6.77 10.27 -3.54
CA GLN A 124 5.70 9.81 -2.68
C GLN A 124 4.38 9.90 -3.42
N LEU A 125 3.59 8.83 -3.35
CA LEU A 125 2.22 8.80 -3.83
C LEU A 125 1.30 8.29 -2.72
N VAL A 126 0.23 9.02 -2.44
CA VAL A 126 -0.74 8.67 -1.39
C VAL A 126 -2.13 8.57 -1.97
N LEU A 127 -2.72 7.38 -1.94
CA LEU A 127 -4.14 7.16 -2.22
C LEU A 127 -4.90 7.20 -0.89
N ARG A 128 -5.91 8.06 -0.79
CA ARG A 128 -6.76 8.23 0.38
C ARG A 128 -8.21 7.86 0.06
N TRP A 129 -8.89 7.23 1.01
CA TRP A 129 -10.31 6.84 0.91
C TRP A 129 -11.05 7.04 2.23
N GLY A 130 -12.36 7.18 2.15
CA GLY A 130 -13.22 7.45 3.29
C GLY A 130 -13.55 8.94 3.39
N GLY A 131 -14.84 9.25 3.53
CA GLY A 131 -15.46 10.57 3.31
C GLY A 131 -15.09 11.70 4.28
N GLY A 132 -13.92 11.63 4.93
CA GLY A 132 -13.37 12.76 5.65
C GLY A 132 -12.83 13.77 4.66
N GLY A 133 -13.39 14.97 4.64
CA GLY A 133 -12.89 16.05 3.79
C GLY A 133 -11.40 16.29 4.04
N TYR A 134 -10.54 15.73 3.20
CA TYR A 134 -9.09 15.93 3.28
C TYR A 134 -8.78 17.38 2.95
N ARG A 135 -8.70 18.23 3.99
CA ARG A 135 -8.41 19.66 3.86
C ARG A 135 -6.92 19.95 3.80
N HIS A 136 -6.09 18.98 4.24
CA HIS A 136 -4.65 19.11 4.32
C HIS A 136 -3.97 18.14 3.35
N LEU A 137 -2.81 18.57 2.83
CA LEU A 137 -1.89 17.68 2.12
C LEU A 137 -1.51 16.50 3.02
N PRO A 138 -1.10 15.35 2.45
CA PRO A 138 -0.56 14.27 3.25
C PRO A 138 0.63 14.69 4.09
N ASP A 139 0.77 14.02 5.23
CA ASP A 139 1.99 14.09 6.02
C ASP A 139 3.17 13.58 5.19
N ASP A 140 4.38 13.96 5.61
CA ASP A 140 5.61 13.47 5.02
C ASP A 140 5.66 11.94 5.03
N GLY A 141 6.07 11.37 3.90
CA GLY A 141 6.05 9.93 3.68
C GLY A 141 6.94 9.15 4.64
N ASP A 142 8.11 9.69 5.01
CA ASP A 142 9.00 9.05 5.97
C ASP A 142 8.41 9.09 7.38
N VAL A 143 7.72 10.18 7.74
CA VAL A 143 6.96 10.26 9.00
C VAL A 143 5.85 9.21 9.04
N LEU A 144 5.07 9.06 7.98
CA LEU A 144 4.01 8.05 7.89
C LEU A 144 4.56 6.62 7.94
N LEU A 145 5.66 6.36 7.23
CA LEU A 145 6.35 5.08 7.23
C LEU A 145 6.85 4.72 8.64
N ASN A 146 7.59 5.61 9.28
CA ASN A 146 8.16 5.38 10.60
C ASN A 146 7.07 5.18 11.66
N ASN A 147 6.05 6.04 11.70
CA ASN A 147 4.91 5.88 12.61
C ASN A 147 4.23 4.51 12.42
N THR A 148 4.02 4.08 11.17
CA THR A 148 3.38 2.79 10.88
C THR A 148 4.28 1.62 11.28
N MET A 149 5.59 1.73 11.05
CA MET A 149 6.56 0.71 11.49
C MET A 149 6.58 0.56 13.01
N ASP A 150 6.52 1.67 13.75
CA ASP A 150 6.55 1.68 15.21
C ASP A 150 5.31 1.01 15.79
N VAL A 151 4.12 1.31 15.26
CA VAL A 151 2.87 0.65 15.67
C VAL A 151 2.95 -0.86 15.48
N TRP A 152 3.41 -1.33 14.31
CA TRP A 152 3.57 -2.75 14.04
C TRP A 152 4.56 -3.43 14.98
N ARG A 153 5.72 -2.80 15.18
CA ARG A 153 6.78 -3.35 16.05
C ARG A 153 6.36 -3.36 17.50
N HIS A 154 5.68 -2.32 17.97
CA HIS A 154 5.13 -2.27 19.32
C HIS A 154 4.09 -3.37 19.55
N TRP A 155 3.19 -3.59 18.60
CA TRP A 155 2.24 -4.70 18.70
C TRP A 155 2.96 -6.05 18.75
N LEU A 156 3.96 -6.27 17.90
CA LEU A 156 4.70 -7.52 17.84
C LEU A 156 5.53 -7.81 19.10
N GLN A 157 5.87 -6.81 19.91
CA GLN A 157 6.53 -7.00 21.22
C GLN A 157 5.68 -7.82 22.19
N HIS A 158 4.35 -7.82 22.02
CA HIS A 158 3.42 -8.57 22.84
C HIS A 158 3.20 -10.01 22.34
N PHE A 159 3.88 -10.41 21.26
CA PHE A 159 3.84 -11.76 20.74
C PHE A 159 5.08 -12.54 21.16
N ASP A 160 4.89 -13.54 22.03
CA ASP A 160 5.95 -14.43 22.47
C ASP A 160 5.82 -15.83 21.84
N TYR A 161 6.91 -16.28 21.23
CA TYR A 161 7.00 -17.60 20.59
C TYR A 161 8.47 -17.98 20.39
N GLU A 162 8.91 -19.00 21.13
CA GLU A 162 10.28 -19.54 21.09
C GLU A 162 10.40 -20.88 20.36
N GLY A 163 9.31 -21.34 19.73
CA GLY A 163 9.28 -22.61 19.01
C GLY A 163 10.01 -22.60 17.66
N PRO A 164 10.00 -23.75 16.94
CA PRO A 164 10.60 -23.87 15.63
C PRO A 164 10.06 -22.83 14.63
N GLN A 165 10.91 -22.36 13.72
CA GLN A 165 10.52 -21.42 12.66
C GLN A 165 9.93 -20.09 13.18
N ALA A 166 10.39 -19.60 14.34
CA ALA A 166 9.89 -18.37 14.97
C ALA A 166 9.77 -17.16 14.02
N LYS A 167 10.66 -17.02 13.04
CA LYS A 167 10.57 -15.97 12.01
C LYS A 167 9.32 -16.10 11.13
N MET A 168 9.01 -17.31 10.67
CA MET A 168 7.80 -17.57 9.88
C MET A 168 6.54 -17.39 10.73
N VAL A 169 6.55 -17.89 11.97
CA VAL A 169 5.40 -17.74 12.88
C VAL A 169 5.11 -16.27 13.15
N ARG A 170 6.11 -15.45 13.48
CA ARG A 170 5.96 -14.00 13.65
C ARG A 170 5.39 -13.33 12.40
N ARG A 171 5.85 -13.72 11.20
CA ARG A 171 5.32 -13.17 9.94
C ARG A 171 3.85 -13.58 9.74
N SER A 172 3.49 -14.82 10.01
CA SER A 172 2.12 -15.32 9.92
C SER A 172 1.18 -14.58 10.87
N THR A 173 1.62 -14.31 12.11
CA THR A 173 0.84 -13.55 13.09
C THR A 173 0.50 -12.14 12.59
N ILE A 174 1.45 -11.45 11.95
CA ILE A 174 1.18 -10.15 11.29
C ILE A 174 0.16 -10.30 10.17
N THR A 175 0.26 -11.36 9.35
CA THR A 175 -0.73 -11.61 8.29
C THR A 175 -2.12 -11.80 8.87
N LEU A 176 -2.28 -12.64 9.89
CA LEU A 176 -3.57 -12.87 10.55
C LEU A 176 -4.15 -11.56 11.11
N LYS A 177 -3.32 -10.72 11.73
CA LYS A 177 -3.78 -9.42 12.22
C LYS A 177 -4.24 -8.47 11.12
N MET A 178 -3.67 -8.56 9.91
CA MET A 178 -4.16 -7.78 8.76
C MET A 178 -5.50 -8.30 8.19
N LEU A 179 -5.96 -9.49 8.58
CA LEU A 179 -7.25 -10.07 8.17
C LEU A 179 -8.37 -9.83 9.18
N ASP A 180 -8.04 -9.23 10.32
CA ASP A 180 -8.94 -8.96 11.44
C ASP A 180 -9.76 -7.68 11.22
N TYR A 181 -11.07 -7.76 11.44
CA TYR A 181 -11.99 -6.63 11.44
C TYR A 181 -12.37 -6.24 12.87
N PHE A 182 -11.72 -5.18 13.37
CA PHE A 182 -11.78 -4.78 14.77
C PHE A 182 -13.19 -4.53 15.33
N GLU A 183 -14.17 -4.10 14.51
CA GLU A 183 -15.49 -3.72 15.04
C GLU A 183 -16.31 -4.90 15.56
N ASN A 184 -16.10 -6.11 15.02
CA ASN A 184 -16.86 -7.29 15.41
C ASN A 184 -16.01 -8.57 15.53
N GLY A 185 -14.69 -8.48 15.36
CA GLY A 185 -13.75 -9.59 15.45
C GLY A 185 -13.85 -10.60 14.30
N ALA A 186 -14.57 -10.28 13.22
CA ALA A 186 -14.60 -11.13 12.03
C ALA A 186 -13.21 -11.17 11.39
N MET A 187 -12.79 -12.37 10.98
CA MET A 187 -11.58 -12.55 10.19
C MET A 187 -11.96 -12.99 8.79
N VAL A 188 -11.40 -12.34 7.77
CA VAL A 188 -11.55 -12.80 6.38
C VAL A 188 -10.62 -13.99 6.12
N ALA A 189 -11.04 -14.91 5.26
CA ALA A 189 -10.22 -16.06 4.90
C ALA A 189 -8.98 -15.65 4.10
N ALA A 190 -9.14 -14.71 3.16
CA ALA A 190 -8.05 -14.06 2.45
C ALA A 190 -8.48 -12.68 1.90
N PRO A 191 -7.57 -11.69 1.82
CA PRO A 191 -7.89 -10.36 1.30
C PRO A 191 -7.75 -10.33 -0.24
N THR A 192 -8.25 -11.38 -0.91
CA THR A 192 -8.13 -11.57 -2.36
C THR A 192 -9.50 -11.57 -3.00
N CYS A 193 -9.68 -10.77 -4.05
CA CYS A 193 -10.82 -10.91 -4.94
C CYS A 193 -10.42 -11.75 -6.17
N SER A 194 -11.28 -12.68 -6.56
CA SER A 194 -11.27 -13.27 -7.91
C SER A 194 -10.10 -14.20 -8.28
N LEU A 195 -9.36 -14.75 -7.31
CA LEU A 195 -8.50 -15.90 -7.61
C LEU A 195 -9.36 -17.18 -7.59
N PRO A 196 -9.56 -17.82 -8.75
CA PRO A 196 -10.29 -19.07 -8.78
C PRO A 196 -9.48 -20.13 -8.02
N GLU A 197 -10.15 -21.00 -7.25
CA GLU A 197 -9.46 -22.15 -6.61
C GLU A 197 -8.75 -23.00 -7.68
N VAL A 198 -9.36 -23.08 -8.87
CA VAL A 198 -8.80 -23.68 -10.08
C VAL A 198 -9.17 -22.80 -11.27
N ILE A 199 -8.19 -22.37 -12.08
CA ILE A 199 -8.43 -21.59 -13.31
C ILE A 199 -9.41 -22.34 -14.21
N GLY A 200 -10.57 -21.73 -14.50
CA GLY A 200 -11.64 -22.33 -15.31
C GLY A 200 -12.61 -23.25 -14.55
N GLY A 201 -12.42 -23.44 -13.24
CA GLY A 201 -13.33 -24.18 -12.38
C GLY A 201 -14.54 -23.36 -11.91
N SER A 202 -15.49 -24.04 -11.28
CA SER A 202 -16.71 -23.43 -10.71
C SER A 202 -16.51 -22.84 -9.30
N ARG A 203 -15.39 -23.13 -8.64
CA ARG A 203 -15.09 -22.66 -7.28
C ARG A 203 -14.35 -21.32 -7.30
N ASN A 204 -15.13 -20.27 -7.56
CA ASN A 204 -14.66 -18.88 -7.63
C ASN A 204 -15.26 -18.09 -6.47
N TRP A 205 -15.00 -18.55 -5.24
CA TRP A 205 -15.49 -17.90 -4.03
C TRP A 205 -14.75 -16.58 -3.78
N ASP A 206 -15.46 -15.61 -3.22
CA ASP A 206 -14.86 -14.37 -2.76
C ASP A 206 -14.40 -14.57 -1.31
N TYR A 207 -13.11 -14.79 -1.11
CA TYR A 207 -12.51 -15.15 0.19
C TYR A 207 -12.56 -14.03 1.25
N ARG A 208 -13.15 -12.89 0.89
CA ARG A 208 -13.42 -11.77 1.80
C ARG A 208 -14.71 -11.94 2.60
N TYR A 209 -15.57 -12.90 2.24
CA TYR A 209 -16.90 -13.12 2.84
C TYR A 209 -17.11 -14.56 3.30
#